data_AF-A0A6I3UUJ8-F1
#
_entry.id   AF-A0A6I3UUJ8-F1
#
_cell.length_a   1.000
_cell.length_b   1.000
_cell.length_c   1.000
_cell.angle_alpha   90.00
_cell.angle_beta   90.00
_cell.angle_gamma   90.00
#
_symmetry.space_group_name_H-M   'P 1'
#
loop_
_entity.id
_entity.type
_entity.pdbx_description
1 polymer ?
#
loop_
_entity_poly.entity_id
_entity_poly.type
_entity_poly.pdbx_seq_one_letter_code
_entity_poly.pdbx_strand_id
1 'polypeptide(L)'
;MITKQSAFLQNRATILEFLYRNPATSRTDIVNETGLTPATTTNIIKELSEQSLIYETGDEFSEFSGSGRRRKTISITDNIPYVVGGIEINVLGIF
;
A
#
# COMPACT_ATOMS: atom_id res chain seq x y z
N MET A 1 -25.56 6.18 -3.36
CA MET A 1 -24.99 5.51 -4.55
C MET A 1 -23.49 5.77 -4.52
N ILE A 2 -22.65 4.75 -4.35
CA ILE A 2 -21.19 4.92 -4.34
C ILE A 2 -20.75 5.16 -5.79
N THR A 3 -20.15 6.31 -6.06
CA THR A 3 -19.59 6.64 -7.38
C THR A 3 -18.33 5.82 -7.66
N LYS A 4 -18.06 5.48 -8.92
CA LYS A 4 -16.86 4.68 -9.30
C LYS A 4 -15.55 5.28 -8.73
N GLN A 5 -15.47 6.61 -8.67
CA GLN A 5 -14.35 7.35 -8.06
C GLN A 5 -14.22 7.09 -6.55
N SER A 6 -15.33 7.08 -5.80
CA SER A 6 -15.29 6.85 -4.35
C SER A 6 -14.93 5.41 -4.01
N ALA A 7 -15.41 4.43 -4.78
CA ALA A 7 -15.00 3.03 -4.64
C ALA A 7 -13.49 2.83 -4.91
N PHE A 8 -12.95 3.51 -5.92
CA PHE A 8 -11.52 3.49 -6.20
C PHE A 8 -10.70 4.08 -5.04
N LEU A 9 -11.10 5.24 -4.51
CA LEU A 9 -10.42 5.88 -3.38
C LEU A 9 -10.45 5.01 -2.12
N GLN A 10 -11.57 4.34 -1.85
CA GLN A 10 -11.69 3.41 -0.73
C GLN A 10 -10.71 2.24 -0.89
N ASN A 11 -10.70 1.58 -2.06
CA ASN A 11 -9.79 0.45 -2.31
C ASN A 11 -8.32 0.88 -2.25
N ARG A 12 -8.01 2.11 -2.70
CA ARG A 12 -6.66 2.69 -2.61
C ARG A 12 -6.24 2.89 -1.16
N ALA A 13 -7.13 3.42 -0.32
CA ALA A 13 -6.87 3.56 1.11
C ALA A 13 -6.66 2.19 1.78
N THR A 14 -7.48 1.19 1.45
CA THR A 14 -7.34 -0.18 1.97
C THR A 14 -5.97 -0.80 1.62
N ILE A 15 -5.52 -0.66 0.37
CA ILE A 15 -4.20 -1.18 -0.03
C ILE A 15 -3.07 -0.43 0.66
N LEU A 16 -3.14 0.90 0.76
CA LEU A 16 -2.13 1.70 1.47
C LEU A 16 -2.05 1.33 2.96
N GLU A 17 -3.20 1.17 3.62
CA GLU A 17 -3.24 0.73 5.02
C GLU A 17 -2.61 -0.65 5.18
N PHE A 18 -2.94 -1.59 4.28
CA PHE A 18 -2.36 -2.93 4.31
C PHE A 18 -0.84 -2.90 4.15
N LEU A 19 -0.32 -2.15 3.17
CA LEU A 19 1.12 -1.98 2.93
C LEU A 19 1.83 -1.32 4.11
N TYR A 20 1.16 -0.38 4.78
CA TYR A 20 1.71 0.31 5.96
C TYR A 20 1.86 -0.65 7.15
N ARG A 21 0.88 -1.53 7.34
CA ARG A 21 0.89 -2.52 8.44
C ARG A 21 1.75 -3.75 8.13
N ASN A 22 1.92 -4.08 6.85
CA ASN A 22 2.61 -5.29 6.39
C ASN A 22 3.68 -4.89 5.35
N PRO A 23 4.84 -4.37 5.79
CA PRO A 23 5.94 -4.07 4.89
C PRO A 23 6.46 -5.35 4.24
N ALA A 24 7.08 -5.21 3.07
CA ALA A 24 7.67 -6.32 2.33
C ALA A 24 6.68 -7.44 1.95
N THR A 25 5.49 -7.07 1.46
CA THR A 25 4.43 -8.01 1.07
C THR A 25 4.36 -8.20 -0.46
N SER A 26 3.67 -9.24 -0.94
CA SER A 26 3.41 -9.42 -2.38
C SER A 26 2.01 -9.00 -2.81
N ARG A 27 1.79 -8.81 -4.12
CA ARG A 27 0.44 -8.54 -4.69
C ARG A 27 -0.58 -9.64 -4.37
N THR A 28 -0.12 -10.88 -4.30
CA THR A 28 -0.96 -12.03 -3.97
C THR A 28 -1.45 -11.94 -2.53
N ASP A 29 -0.57 -11.56 -1.61
CA ASP A 29 -0.91 -11.40 -0.21
C ASP A 29 -1.92 -10.25 -0.05
N ILE A 30 -1.72 -9.13 -0.75
CA ILE A 30 -2.69 -8.02 -0.77
C ILE A 30 -4.06 -8.49 -1.25
N VAL A 31 -4.14 -9.27 -2.33
CA VAL A 31 -5.41 -9.82 -2.84
C VAL A 31 -6.08 -10.73 -1.82
N ASN A 32 -5.31 -11.63 -1.21
CA ASN A 32 -5.83 -12.61 -0.24
C ASN A 32 -6.37 -11.92 1.02
N GLU A 33 -5.65 -10.93 1.53
CA GLU A 33 -5.97 -10.27 2.80
C GLU A 33 -7.01 -9.15 2.65
N THR A 34 -7.02 -8.43 1.52
CA THR A 34 -7.98 -7.33 1.29
C THR A 34 -9.27 -7.78 0.59
N GLY A 35 -9.28 -8.98 -0.01
CA GLY A 35 -10.39 -9.49 -0.81
C GLY A 35 -10.62 -8.74 -2.14
N LEU A 36 -9.72 -7.82 -2.52
CA LEU A 36 -9.81 -7.08 -3.77
C LEU A 36 -9.41 -7.96 -4.96
N THR A 37 -10.00 -7.69 -6.13
CA THR A 37 -9.68 -8.47 -7.34
C THR A 37 -8.22 -8.22 -7.79
N PRO A 38 -7.53 -9.21 -8.39
CA PRO A 38 -6.16 -9.02 -8.89
C PRO A 38 -6.00 -7.86 -9.86
N ALA A 39 -7.03 -7.61 -10.70
CA ALA A 39 -7.05 -6.49 -11.63
C ALA A 39 -7.14 -5.14 -10.90
N THR A 40 -8.02 -5.03 -9.90
CA THR A 40 -8.14 -3.83 -9.06
C THR A 40 -6.85 -3.55 -8.30
N THR A 41 -6.28 -4.57 -7.65
CA THR A 41 -5.02 -4.48 -6.90
C THR A 41 -3.87 -4.05 -7.80
N THR A 42 -3.74 -4.65 -8.98
CA THR A 42 -2.71 -4.26 -9.97
C THR A 42 -2.84 -2.81 -10.41
N ASN A 43 -4.07 -2.36 -10.68
CA ASN A 43 -4.31 -0.98 -11.12
C ASN A 43 -3.94 0.04 -10.04
N ILE A 44 -4.29 -0.24 -8.78
CA ILE A 44 -3.98 0.64 -7.66
C ILE A 44 -2.48 0.64 -7.35
N ILE A 45 -1.83 -0.53 -7.30
CA ILE A 45 -0.39 -0.62 -7.08
C ILE A 45 0.39 0.13 -8.16
N LYS A 46 -0.06 0.03 -9.43
CA LYS A 46 0.51 0.81 -10.52
C LYS A 46 0.39 2.31 -10.25
N GLU A 47 -0.79 2.80 -9.87
CA GLU A 47 -1.03 4.22 -9.57
C GLU A 47 -0.17 4.72 -8.39
N LEU A 48 -0.08 3.95 -7.30
CA LEU A 48 0.75 4.28 -6.15
C LEU A 48 2.24 4.31 -6.50
N SER A 49 2.69 3.39 -7.37
CA SER A 49 4.08 3.33 -7.85
C SER A 49 4.40 4.49 -8.78
N GLU A 50 3.48 4.87 -9.68
CA GLU A 50 3.61 6.06 -10.54
C GLU A 50 3.71 7.36 -9.73
N GLN A 51 3.12 7.39 -8.53
CA GLN A 51 3.24 8.50 -7.57
C GLN A 51 4.46 8.40 -6.65
N SER A 52 5.34 7.41 -6.84
CA SER A 52 6.52 7.15 -6.00
C SER A 52 6.18 6.90 -4.51
N LEU A 53 4.95 6.52 -4.18
CA LEU A 53 4.53 6.24 -2.79
C LEU A 53 4.96 4.84 -2.34
N ILE A 54 5.15 3.93 -3.29
CA ILE A 54 5.58 2.57 -3.06
C ILE A 54 6.64 2.19 -4.09
N TYR A 55 7.48 1.22 -3.74
CA TYR A 55 8.42 0.59 -4.66
C TYR A 55 8.26 -0.93 -4.62
N GLU A 56 8.42 -1.57 -5.79
CA GLU A 56 8.56 -3.03 -5.87
C GLU A 56 10.04 -3.37 -5.93
N THR A 57 10.59 -3.87 -4.83
CA THR A 57 11.96 -4.39 -4.83
C THR A 57 11.96 -5.79 -5.41
N GLY A 58 12.98 -6.06 -6.22
CA GLY A 58 13.25 -7.39 -6.74
C GLY A 58 13.78 -8.35 -5.67
N ASP A 59 14.00 -7.90 -4.43
CA ASP A 59 14.48 -8.73 -3.33
C ASP A 59 13.44 -9.80 -3.02
N GLU A 60 13.93 -11.02 -3.21
CA GLU A 60 13.14 -12.21 -3.42
C GLU A 60 12.94 -12.88 -2.06
N PHE A 61 11.74 -12.82 -1.51
CA PHE A 61 11.40 -13.71 -0.42
C PHE A 61 11.13 -15.11 -0.97
N SER A 62 11.99 -16.06 -0.60
CA SER A 62 11.73 -17.50 -0.74
C SER A 62 11.46 -18.10 0.64
N GLU A 63 10.20 -18.35 0.97
CA GLU A 63 9.85 -19.17 2.14
C GLU A 63 10.20 -20.66 1.94
N PHE A 64 10.51 -21.07 0.70
CA PHE A 64 10.83 -22.47 0.36
C PHE A 64 12.01 -22.55 -0.60
N SER A 65 12.98 -23.40 -0.28
CA SER A 65 14.10 -23.83 -1.14
C SER A 65 13.64 -24.78 -2.27
N GLY A 66 12.57 -24.40 -2.98
CA GLY A 66 11.97 -25.18 -4.06
C GLY A 66 11.73 -24.33 -5.30
N SER A 67 11.49 -24.99 -6.44
CA SER A 67 11.33 -24.41 -7.80
C SER A 67 10.13 -23.44 -7.99
N GLY A 68 9.54 -22.92 -6.91
CA GLY A 68 8.42 -21.99 -6.95
C GLY A 68 8.81 -20.62 -7.53
N ARG A 69 7.86 -19.97 -8.21
CA ARG A 69 8.04 -18.63 -8.78
C ARG A 69 8.30 -17.62 -7.66
N ARG A 70 9.47 -16.98 -7.71
CA ARG A 70 9.91 -15.97 -6.73
C ARG A 70 8.91 -14.81 -6.68
N ARG A 71 8.51 -14.39 -5.47
CA ARG A 71 7.56 -13.28 -5.27
C ARG A 71 8.31 -11.96 -5.19
N LYS A 72 7.76 -10.94 -5.83
CA LYS A 72 8.25 -9.55 -5.71
C LYS A 72 7.70 -8.91 -4.45
N THR A 73 8.52 -8.09 -3.84
CA THR A 73 8.28 -7.46 -2.55
C THR A 73 7.86 -6.02 -2.75
N ILE A 74 6.79 -5.59 -2.08
CA ILE A 74 6.22 -4.25 -2.16
C ILE A 74 6.35 -3.58 -0.79
N SER A 75 6.91 -2.37 -0.78
CA SER A 75 7.10 -1.56 0.42
C SER A 75 6.78 -0.10 0.14
N ILE A 76 6.44 0.64 1.20
CA ILE A 76 6.23 2.10 1.14
C ILE A 76 7.59 2.79 1.00
N THR A 77 7.65 3.82 0.16
CA THR A 77 8.85 4.64 -0.02
C THR A 77 9.16 5.43 1.25
N ASP A 78 10.42 5.44 1.71
CA ASP A 78 10.80 6.18 2.93
C ASP A 78 10.86 7.72 2.74
N ASN A 79 10.84 8.18 1.49
CA ASN A 79 10.91 9.60 1.10
C ASN A 79 9.51 10.22 0.87
N ILE A 80 8.59 9.99 1.80
CA ILE A 80 7.27 10.65 1.80
C ILE A 80 7.41 12.00 2.52
N PRO A 81 6.85 13.11 2.00
CA PRO A 81 6.82 14.37 2.74
C PRO A 81 6.20 14.18 4.13
N TYR A 82 6.83 14.75 5.14
CA TYR A 82 6.38 14.69 6.53
C TYR A 82 4.93 15.17 6.65
N VAL A 83 4.07 14.33 7.22
CA VAL A 83 2.72 14.74 7.62
C VAL A 83 2.79 15.24 9.05
N VAL A 84 2.43 16.50 9.28
CA VAL A 84 2.18 17.02 10.63
C VAL A 84 0.78 16.56 11.04
N GLY A 85 0.72 15.47 11.80
CA GLY A 85 -0.50 14.98 12.43
C GLY A 85 -0.54 15.36 13.92
N GLY A 86 -1.74 15.47 14.49
CA GLY A 86 -1.92 15.70 15.93
C GLY A 86 -1.80 17.16 16.36
N ILE A 87 -2.22 18.11 15.51
CA ILE A 87 -2.28 19.53 15.89
C ILE A 87 -3.37 19.69 16.95
N GLU A 88 -2.96 20.01 18.18
CA GLU A 88 -3.89 20.40 19.24
C GLU A 88 -4.02 21.92 19.22
N ILE A 89 -5.23 22.42 19.01
CA ILE A 89 -5.54 23.85 19.11
C ILE A 89 -6.33 24.06 20.39
N ASN A 90 -5.74 24.78 21.34
CA ASN A 90 -6.41 25.17 22.56
C ASN A 90 -6.16 26.66 22.86
N VAL A 91 -6.75 27.16 23.95
CA VAL A 91 -6.64 28.59 24.34
C VAL A 91 -5.21 29.03 24.69
N LEU A 92 -4.30 28.08 24.91
CA LEU A 92 -2.89 28.31 25.21
C LEU A 92 -2.01 28.27 23.96
N GLY A 93 -2.52 27.82 22.81
CA GLY A 93 -1.80 27.82 21.54
C GLY A 93 -2.03 26.59 20.67
N ILE A 94 -1.13 26.44 19.69
CA ILE A 94 -1.04 25.29 18.78
C ILE A 94 0.12 24.42 19.27
N PHE A 95 -0.17 23.14 19.56
CA PHE A 95 0.79 22.14 20.03
C PHE A 95 0.90 20.97 19.06
#